data_AF-A0A2H0X7Y2-F1
#
_entry.id   AF-A0A2H0X7Y2-F1
#
_cell.length_a   1.000
_cell.length_b   1.000
_cell.length_c   1.000
_cell.angle_alpha   90.00
_cell.angle_beta   90.00
_cell.angle_gamma   90.00
#
_symmetry.space_group_name_H-M   'P 1'
#
loop_
_entity.id
_entity.type
_entity.pdbx_description
1 polymer ?
#
loop_
_entity_poly.entity_id
_entity_poly.type
_entity_poly.pdbx_seq_one_letter_code
_entity_poly.pdbx_strand_id
1 'polypeptide(L)'
;LLILSPLIAQLMKLALSRQREFSSDADAALLTRNPRGLISALRKISADQEPLEAANRATAHLYIASPFKGGGGEGWLVGLFSTHPKIEDRIARLRAM
;
A
#
# COMPACT_ATOMS: atom_id res chain seq x y z
N LEU A 1 21.87 10.92 -19.29
CA LEU A 1 20.39 10.83 -19.15
C LEU A 1 19.84 9.44 -19.48
N LEU A 2 20.22 8.81 -20.61
CA LEU A 2 19.73 7.48 -21.03
C LEU A 2 19.75 6.36 -19.96
N ILE A 3 20.74 6.36 -19.06
CA ILE A 3 20.88 5.35 -18.00
C ILE A 3 20.11 5.73 -16.71
N LEU A 4 19.96 7.02 -16.44
CA LEU A 4 19.35 7.52 -15.21
C LEU A 4 17.81 7.61 -15.32
N SER A 5 17.30 7.89 -16.52
CA SER A 5 15.87 8.03 -16.78
C SER A 5 15.03 6.80 -16.38
N PRO A 6 15.44 5.54 -16.67
CA PRO A 6 14.68 4.36 -16.25
C PRO A 6 14.56 4.22 -14.73
N LEU A 7 15.60 4.60 -13.98
CA LEU A 7 15.58 4.54 -12.51
C LEU A 7 14.59 5.58 -11.93
N ILE A 8 14.65 6.82 -12.44
CA ILE A 8 13.74 7.89 -12.03
C ILE A 8 12.29 7.52 -12.36
N ALA A 9 12.04 6.97 -13.56
CA ALA A 9 10.70 6.54 -13.97
C ALA A 9 10.13 5.46 -13.05
N GLN A 10 10.95 4.49 -12.60
CA GLN A 10 10.52 3.48 -11.63
C GLN A 10 10.15 4.11 -10.28
N LEU A 11 10.98 5.01 -9.75
CA LEU A 11 10.69 5.71 -8.49
C LEU A 11 9.41 6.53 -8.58
N MET A 12 9.19 7.25 -9.68
CA MET A 12 7.95 7.99 -9.91
C MET A 12 6.74 7.07 -9.97
N LYS A 13 6.82 5.94 -10.69
CA LYS A 13 5.73 4.96 -10.77
C LYS A 13 5.35 4.44 -9.38
N LEU A 14 6.34 4.12 -8.56
CA LEU A 14 6.14 3.65 -7.18
C LEU A 14 5.50 4.73 -6.30
N ALA A 15 5.97 5.98 -6.40
CA ALA A 15 5.40 7.11 -5.66
C ALA A 15 3.95 7.39 -6.07
N LEU A 16 3.65 7.39 -7.37
CA LEU A 16 2.29 7.60 -7.89
C LEU A 16 1.34 6.47 -7.47
N SER A 17 1.82 5.22 -7.44
CA SER A 17 1.04 4.07 -6.93
C SER A 17 0.61 4.30 -5.49
N ARG A 18 1.55 4.67 -4.60
CA ARG A 18 1.25 4.94 -3.18
C ARG A 18 0.29 6.12 -3.00
N GLN A 19 0.45 7.18 -3.80
CA GLN A 19 -0.46 8.33 -3.73
C GLN A 19 -1.89 7.97 -4.16
N ARG A 20 -2.06 7.08 -5.14
CA ARG A 20 -3.38 6.59 -5.55
C ARG A 20 -4.08 5.81 -4.44
N GLU A 21 -3.36 4.96 -3.71
CA GLU A 21 -3.92 4.22 -2.56
C GLU A 21 -4.42 5.19 -1.47
N PHE A 22 -3.64 6.23 -1.13
CA PHE A 22 -4.09 7.24 -0.17
C PHE A 22 -5.31 8.04 -0.66
N SER A 23 -5.38 8.36 -1.96
CA SER A 23 -6.56 9.00 -2.54
C SER A 23 -7.78 8.10 -2.45
N SER A 24 -7.63 6.80 -2.75
CA SER A 24 -8.70 5.82 -2.66
C SER A 24 -9.25 5.68 -1.25
N ASP A 25 -8.39 5.73 -0.23
CA ASP A 25 -8.83 5.72 1.18
C ASP A 25 -9.64 6.96 1.53
N ALA A 26 -9.19 8.14 1.08
CA ALA A 26 -9.89 9.39 1.31
C ALA A 26 -11.25 9.39 0.59
N ASP A 27 -11.30 8.95 -0.67
CA ASP A 27 -12.53 8.85 -1.45
C ASP A 27 -13.51 7.87 -0.80
N ALA A 28 -13.04 6.71 -0.33
CA ALA A 28 -13.86 5.75 0.39
C ALA A 28 -14.42 6.33 1.69
N ALA A 29 -13.61 7.07 2.47
CA ALA A 29 -14.06 7.74 3.68
C ALA A 29 -15.09 8.85 3.38
N LEU A 30 -14.91 9.61 2.30
CA LEU A 30 -15.84 10.66 1.87
C LEU A 30 -17.17 10.08 1.38
N LEU A 31 -17.13 9.01 0.58
CA LEU A 31 -18.32 8.34 0.04
C LEU A 31 -19.14 7.66 1.13
N THR A 32 -18.47 6.96 2.05
CA THR A 32 -19.15 6.23 3.14
C THR A 32 -19.45 7.09 4.36
N ARG A 33 -18.82 8.27 4.46
CA ARG A 33 -18.82 9.13 5.66
C ARG A 33 -18.41 8.38 6.93
N ASN A 34 -17.57 7.35 6.79
CA ASN A 34 -17.19 6.46 7.88
C ASN A 34 -15.69 6.10 7.89
N PRO A 35 -14.81 7.08 8.18
CA PRO A 35 -13.37 6.82 8.28
C PRO A 35 -13.04 5.79 9.38
N ARG A 36 -13.81 5.74 10.47
CA ARG A 36 -13.62 4.77 11.57
C ARG A 36 -13.87 3.33 11.12
N GLY A 37 -14.88 3.11 10.28
CA GLY A 37 -15.18 1.81 9.68
C GLY A 37 -14.02 1.32 8.81
N LEU A 38 -13.48 2.20 7.97
CA LEU A 38 -12.32 1.89 7.14
C LEU A 38 -11.07 1.58 7.97
N ILE A 39 -10.79 2.36 9.02
CA ILE A 39 -9.69 2.08 9.97
C ILE A 39 -9.88 0.69 10.62
N SER A 40 -11.10 0.34 11.03
CA SER A 40 -11.40 -0.96 11.62
C SER A 40 -11.15 -2.10 10.63
N ALA A 41 -11.57 -1.93 9.37
CA ALA A 41 -11.32 -2.90 8.30
C ALA A 41 -9.82 -3.09 8.04
N LEU A 42 -9.07 -2.00 7.90
CA LEU A 42 -7.62 -2.05 7.70
C LEU A 42 -6.89 -2.75 8.85
N ARG A 43 -7.31 -2.51 10.11
CA ARG A 43 -6.77 -3.20 11.28
C ARG A 43 -7.02 -4.71 11.24
N LYS A 44 -8.20 -5.14 10.81
CA LYS A 44 -8.53 -6.57 10.66
C LYS A 44 -7.66 -7.21 9.57
N ILE A 45 -7.48 -6.52 8.44
CA ILE A 45 -6.64 -6.99 7.33
C ILE A 45 -5.17 -7.08 7.78
N SER A 46 -4.65 -6.11 8.53
CA SER A 46 -3.27 -6.18 9.05
C SER A 46 -3.05 -7.28 10.08
N ALA A 47 -4.11 -7.69 10.78
CA ALA A 47 -4.03 -8.71 11.83
C ALA A 47 -4.06 -10.13 11.27
N ASP A 48 -4.53 -10.30 10.03
CA ASP A 48 -4.48 -11.58 9.34
C ASP A 48 -3.02 -11.96 9.06
N GLN A 49 -2.61 -13.16 9.48
CA GLN A 49 -1.26 -13.69 9.29
C GLN A 49 -1.15 -14.73 8.17
N GLU A 50 -2.27 -15.14 7.58
CA GLU A 50 -2.30 -16.17 6.56
C GLU A 50 -1.58 -15.66 5.29
N PRO A 51 -0.52 -16.34 4.81
CA PRO A 51 0.11 -16.00 3.56
C PRO A 51 -0.81 -16.38 2.40
N LEU A 52 -0.91 -15.51 1.40
CA LEU A 52 -1.73 -15.78 0.22
C LEU A 52 -0.97 -16.73 -0.72
N GLU A 53 -1.45 -17.97 -0.83
CA GLU A 53 -0.79 -19.02 -1.63
C GLU A 53 -0.68 -18.69 -3.13
N ALA A 54 -1.66 -17.95 -3.67
CA ALA A 54 -1.73 -17.61 -5.10
C ALA A 54 -1.16 -16.23 -5.45
N ALA A 55 -0.61 -15.50 -4.47
CA ALA A 55 -0.15 -14.14 -4.72
C ALA A 55 1.19 -14.11 -5.46
N ASN A 56 1.27 -13.31 -6.52
CA ASN A 56 2.50 -13.07 -7.26
C ASN A 56 2.66 -11.56 -7.54
N ARG A 57 3.85 -11.15 -8.02
CA ARG A 57 4.15 -9.72 -8.23
C ARG A 57 3.24 -9.07 -9.27
N ALA A 58 2.78 -9.82 -10.27
CA ALA A 58 1.85 -9.33 -11.27
C ALA A 58 0.45 -9.13 -10.70
N THR A 59 0.02 -9.90 -9.71
CA THR A 59 -1.31 -9.77 -9.07
C THR A 59 -1.31 -8.90 -7.81
N ALA A 60 -0.15 -8.50 -7.28
CA ALA A 60 -0.03 -7.76 -6.02
C ALA A 60 -0.85 -6.46 -5.94
N HIS A 61 -1.09 -5.79 -7.07
CA HIS A 61 -1.88 -4.56 -7.17
C HIS A 61 -3.40 -4.78 -7.07
N LEU A 62 -3.87 -6.03 -7.13
CA LEU A 62 -5.29 -6.38 -6.98
C LEU A 62 -5.70 -6.59 -5.51
N TYR A 63 -4.74 -6.66 -4.59
CA TYR A 63 -4.97 -6.90 -3.17
C TYR A 63 -5.07 -5.59 -2.39
N ILE A 64 -5.88 -5.58 -1.32
CA ILE A 64 -6.10 -4.41 -0.45
C ILE A 64 -4.84 -4.07 0.39
N ALA A 65 -4.08 -5.10 0.74
CA ALA A 65 -2.82 -5.00 1.47
C ALA A 65 -1.75 -5.82 0.75
N SER A 66 -0.48 -5.51 1.02
CA SER A 66 0.65 -6.27 0.44
C SER A 66 0.46 -7.77 0.74
N PRO A 67 0.34 -8.62 -0.30
CA PRO A 67 0.15 -10.05 -0.08
C PRO A 67 1.44 -10.75 0.36
N PHE A 68 2.58 -10.07 0.19
CA PHE A 68 3.88 -10.56 0.66
C PHE A 68 4.06 -10.16 2.13
N LYS A 69 3.59 -11.02 3.03
CA LYS A 69 3.84 -10.93 4.48
C LYS A 69 5.21 -11.57 4.77
N GLY A 70 6.10 -10.87 5.49
CA GLY A 70 7.33 -11.48 6.04
C GLY A 70 8.51 -11.71 5.08
N GLY A 71 8.61 -11.00 3.95
CA GLY A 71 9.85 -10.98 3.17
C GLY A 71 10.92 -10.11 3.85
N GLY A 72 11.71 -10.74 4.73
CA GLY A 72 12.78 -10.14 5.52
C GLY A 72 13.66 -9.15 4.76
N GLY A 73 13.65 -7.92 5.24
CA GLY A 73 14.50 -6.84 4.77
C GLY A 73 14.01 -5.54 5.36
N GLU A 74 14.42 -5.25 6.59
CA GLU A 74 14.47 -3.91 7.19
C GLU A 74 15.42 -2.97 6.42
N GLY A 75 15.51 -3.12 5.10
CA GLY A 75 16.29 -2.30 4.21
C GLY A 75 15.37 -1.31 3.50
N TRP A 76 15.80 -0.05 3.44
CA TRP A 76 15.21 1.03 2.65
C TRP A 76 14.88 0.63 1.19
N LEU A 77 15.54 -0.40 0.65
CA LEU A 77 15.34 -0.98 -0.68
C LEU A 77 14.07 -1.83 -0.85
N VAL A 78 13.60 -2.55 0.17
CA VAL A 78 12.39 -3.40 0.03
C VAL A 78 11.13 -2.55 0.05
N GLY A 79 11.09 -1.53 0.91
CA GLY A 79 10.00 -0.54 0.95
C GLY A 79 9.87 0.29 -0.33
N LEU A 80 10.94 0.39 -1.12
CA LEU A 80 10.90 1.06 -2.42
C LEU A 80 10.04 0.27 -3.43
N PHE A 81 10.11 -1.06 -3.44
CA PHE A 81 9.36 -1.91 -4.39
C PHE A 81 7.97 -2.35 -3.90
N SER A 82 7.59 -2.04 -2.66
CA SER A 82 6.22 -2.20 -2.20
C SER A 82 5.31 -1.22 -2.93
N THR A 83 4.40 -1.75 -3.75
CA THR A 83 3.37 -0.98 -4.47
C THR A 83 2.29 -0.43 -3.54
N HIS A 84 2.21 -0.97 -2.32
CA HIS A 84 1.26 -0.59 -1.27
C HIS A 84 1.94 0.18 -0.15
N PRO A 85 1.36 1.31 0.31
CA PRO A 85 1.82 1.98 1.51
C PRO A 85 1.56 1.12 2.76
N LYS A 86 2.31 1.37 3.83
CA LYS A 86 2.10 0.70 5.11
C LYS A 86 0.68 0.97 5.62
N ILE A 87 0.05 -0.02 6.22
CA ILE A 87 -1.32 0.11 6.75
C ILE A 87 -1.35 1.18 7.85
N GLU A 88 -0.28 1.30 8.63
CA GLU A 88 -0.15 2.30 9.70
C GLU A 88 -0.24 3.73 9.14
N ASP A 89 0.42 4.00 8.00
CA ASP A 89 0.40 5.32 7.36
C ASP A 89 -1.00 5.65 6.82
N ARG A 90 -1.70 4.65 6.27
CA ARG A 90 -3.09 4.79 5.80
C ARG A 90 -4.03 5.11 6.97
N ILE A 91 -3.91 4.36 8.08
CA ILE A 91 -4.69 4.59 9.31
C ILE A 91 -4.42 5.99 9.87
N ALA A 92 -3.16 6.45 9.87
CA ALA A 92 -2.80 7.77 10.37
C ALA A 92 -3.49 8.88 9.56
N ARG A 93 -3.53 8.78 8.23
CA ARG A 93 -4.25 9.74 7.38
C ARG A 93 -5.75 9.72 7.61
N LEU A 94 -6.35 8.54 7.70
CA LEU A 94 -7.80 8.40 7.96
C LEU A 94 -8.21 8.94 9.34
N ARG A 95 -7.32 8.91 10.33
CA ARG A 95 -7.57 9.54 11.65
C ARG A 95 -7.52 11.06 11.61
N ALA A 96 -6.87 11.63 10.60
CA ALA A 96 -6.76 13.07 10.41
C ALA A 96 -7.89 13.67 9.55
N MET A 97 -8.83 12.83 9.06
CA MET A 97 -10.06 13.24 8.36
C MET A 97 -11.20 13.40 9.36
#